data_AF-A0A7G2K0A7-F1
#
_entry.id   AF-A0A7G2K0A7-F1
#
_cell.length_a   1.000
_cell.length_b   1.000
_cell.length_c   1.000
_cell.angle_alpha   90.00
_cell.angle_beta   90.00
_cell.angle_gamma   90.00
#
_symmetry.space_group_name_H-M   'P 1'
#
loop_
_entity.id
_entity.type
_entity.pdbx_description
1 polymer ?
#
loop_
_entity_poly.entity_id
_entity_poly.type
_entity_poly.pdbx_seq_one_letter_code
_entity_poly.pdbx_strand_id
1 'polypeptide(L)'
;LFEEETKPGLEGFEKGTLTTTGAVAVDTGIFTGRSPKDKYIVLDEKTKDTVWWTSETAKNDNKPMNQATWQSLKDLVTNQLSRKRLFVVDGFCGASEHDRIAVRIVTEVAWQAHFVKNMFIRPTEEQLKNFEPDFVVMNGSKVTNPNWKEQGLNSENFVAFNLTERI
;
A
#
# COMPACT_ATOMS: atom_id res chain seq x y z
N LEU A 1 -18.85 -2.28 -1.56
CA LEU A 1 -17.62 -2.60 -2.33
C LEU A 1 -18.01 -3.09 -3.73
N PHE A 2 -18.75 -4.19 -3.87
CA PHE A 2 -19.27 -4.61 -5.19
C PHE A 2 -19.98 -3.48 -5.96
N GLU A 3 -20.93 -2.79 -5.34
CA GLU A 3 -21.62 -1.63 -5.95
C GLU A 3 -20.68 -0.47 -6.29
N GLU A 4 -19.58 -0.35 -5.54
CA GLU A 4 -18.62 0.75 -5.67
C GLU A 4 -17.62 0.50 -6.79
N GLU A 5 -17.20 -0.74 -7.02
CA GLU A 5 -16.29 -1.14 -8.10
C GLU A 5 -17.02 -1.38 -9.44
N THR A 6 -18.36 -1.48 -9.41
CA THR A 6 -19.22 -1.63 -10.60
C THR A 6 -20.07 -0.38 -10.89
N LYS A 7 -19.81 0.73 -10.19
CA LYS A 7 -20.57 1.96 -10.32
C LYS A 7 -20.53 2.51 -11.75
N PRO A 8 -21.66 2.97 -12.31
CA PRO A 8 -21.66 3.67 -13.60
C PRO A 8 -20.77 4.92 -13.56
N GLY A 9 -19.95 5.11 -14.60
CA GLY A 9 -19.05 6.27 -14.73
C GLY A 9 -17.64 6.08 -14.20
N LEU A 10 -17.27 4.89 -13.72
CA LEU A 10 -15.85 4.56 -13.48
C LEU A 10 -15.10 4.44 -14.80
N GLU A 11 -13.90 5.02 -14.86
CA GLU A 11 -13.05 5.07 -16.05
C GLU A 11 -11.64 4.54 -15.75
N GLY A 12 -10.90 4.24 -16.82
CA GLY A 12 -9.53 3.74 -16.73
C GLY A 12 -9.40 2.50 -15.83
N PHE A 13 -8.39 2.50 -14.97
CA PHE A 13 -8.06 1.38 -14.09
C PHE A 13 -8.92 1.29 -12.82
N GLU A 14 -9.96 2.11 -12.68
CA GLU A 14 -10.91 2.00 -11.57
C GLU A 14 -12.08 1.08 -11.89
N LYS A 15 -12.33 0.84 -13.18
CA LYS A 15 -13.50 0.12 -13.67
C LYS A 15 -13.40 -1.38 -13.41
N GLY A 16 -14.34 -1.91 -12.63
CA GLY A 16 -14.64 -3.33 -12.57
C GLY A 16 -15.62 -3.76 -13.66
N THR A 17 -15.45 -4.98 -14.18
CA THR A 17 -16.37 -5.62 -15.12
C THR A 17 -16.90 -6.92 -14.53
N LEU A 18 -18.23 -7.06 -14.45
CA LEU A 18 -18.86 -8.29 -13.99
C LEU A 18 -18.70 -9.40 -15.04
N THR A 19 -18.12 -10.53 -14.64
CA THR A 19 -17.97 -11.71 -15.48
C THR A 19 -19.24 -12.57 -15.49
N THR A 20 -19.30 -13.54 -16.39
CA THR A 20 -20.39 -14.53 -16.45
C THR A 20 -20.48 -15.42 -15.22
N THR A 21 -19.41 -15.51 -14.42
CA THR A 21 -19.37 -16.29 -13.17
C THR A 21 -19.80 -15.47 -11.94
N GLY A 22 -20.13 -14.19 -12.11
CA GLY A 22 -20.50 -13.29 -11.02
C GLY A 22 -19.32 -12.66 -10.28
N ALA A 23 -18.09 -12.92 -10.70
CA ALA A 23 -16.91 -12.24 -10.18
C ALA A 23 -16.72 -10.88 -10.85
N VAL A 24 -16.11 -9.92 -10.15
CA VAL A 24 -15.65 -8.67 -10.75
C VAL A 24 -14.22 -8.86 -11.23
N ALA A 25 -13.97 -8.57 -12.50
CA ALA A 25 -12.64 -8.51 -13.09
C ALA A 25 -12.17 -7.05 -13.22
N VAL A 26 -10.89 -6.80 -12.97
CA VAL A 26 -10.24 -5.48 -13.08
C VAL A 26 -8.96 -5.60 -13.92
N ASP A 27 -8.54 -4.49 -14.51
CA ASP A 27 -7.26 -4.37 -15.22
C ASP A 27 -6.32 -3.47 -14.39
N THR A 28 -5.14 -3.97 -14.04
CA THR A 28 -4.13 -3.24 -13.27
C THR A 28 -3.19 -2.40 -14.15
N GLY A 29 -3.43 -2.40 -15.47
CA GLY A 29 -2.67 -1.63 -16.45
C GLY A 29 -1.27 -2.19 -16.63
N ILE A 30 -0.28 -1.29 -16.63
CA ILE A 30 1.12 -1.64 -16.92
C ILE A 30 1.74 -2.55 -15.85
N PHE A 31 1.21 -2.55 -14.63
CA PHE A 31 1.74 -3.32 -13.51
C PHE A 31 0.95 -4.61 -13.33
N THR A 32 1.36 -5.68 -14.03
CA THR A 32 0.77 -7.03 -13.93
C THR A 32 1.48 -7.92 -12.91
N GLY A 33 2.43 -7.37 -12.16
CA GLY A 33 3.22 -8.06 -11.16
C GLY A 33 3.91 -7.10 -10.18
N ARG A 34 4.77 -7.65 -9.33
CA ARG A 34 5.56 -6.84 -8.38
C ARG A 34 6.63 -6.03 -9.09
N SER A 35 6.98 -4.88 -8.52
CA SER A 35 8.11 -4.02 -8.93
C SER A 35 9.25 -4.07 -7.90
N PRO A 36 10.02 -5.17 -7.80
CA PRO A 36 11.08 -5.33 -6.78
C PRO A 36 12.14 -4.22 -6.82
N LYS A 37 12.40 -3.68 -8.01
CA LYS A 37 13.33 -2.56 -8.21
C LYS A 37 12.85 -1.23 -7.62
N ASP A 38 11.56 -1.09 -7.31
CA ASP A 38 10.98 0.13 -6.71
C ASP A 38 10.66 -0.05 -5.21
N LYS A 39 11.09 -1.16 -4.58
CA LYS A 39 10.95 -1.41 -3.14
C LYS A 39 12.02 -0.65 -2.33
N TYR A 40 11.64 0.12 -1.33
CA TYR A 40 12.56 0.85 -0.45
C TYR A 40 12.18 0.73 1.02
N ILE A 41 13.16 0.76 1.91
CA ILE A 41 12.95 0.76 3.36
C ILE A 41 13.75 1.92 3.95
N VAL A 42 13.14 2.72 4.82
CA VAL A 42 13.82 3.81 5.51
C VAL A 42 14.94 3.25 6.38
N LEU A 43 16.15 3.78 6.16
CA LEU A 43 17.33 3.52 6.97
C LEU A 43 17.36 4.56 8.10
N ASP A 44 17.01 4.12 9.31
CA ASP A 44 17.03 4.93 10.53
C ASP A 44 17.59 4.12 11.70
N GLU A 45 17.56 4.69 12.91
CA GLU A 45 18.05 4.03 14.12
C GLU A 45 17.34 2.72 14.44
N LYS A 46 16.08 2.54 14.01
CA LYS A 46 15.31 1.33 14.26
C LYS A 46 15.67 0.21 13.29
N THR A 47 15.99 0.55 12.04
CA THR A 47 16.20 -0.42 10.96
C THR A 47 17.67 -0.71 10.64
N LYS A 48 18.59 0.22 10.98
CA LYS A 48 20.00 0.15 10.57
C LYS A 48 20.68 -1.18 10.88
N ASP A 49 20.45 -1.74 12.06
CA ASP A 49 21.13 -2.94 12.56
C ASP A 49 20.28 -4.22 12.49
N THR A 50 19.01 -4.10 12.07
CA THR A 50 18.03 -5.20 12.14
C THR A 50 17.50 -5.63 10.77
N VAL A 51 17.49 -4.73 9.78
CA VAL A 51 17.07 -5.05 8.41
C VAL A 51 18.21 -5.72 7.66
N TRP A 52 17.89 -6.77 6.89
CA TRP A 52 18.84 -7.39 5.97
C TRP A 52 19.01 -6.53 4.72
N TRP A 53 19.90 -5.55 4.78
CA TRP A 53 20.16 -4.61 3.69
C TRP A 53 20.77 -5.28 2.45
N THR A 54 20.44 -4.75 1.28
CA THR A 54 21.06 -5.19 0.03
C THR A 54 22.55 -4.81 -0.02
N SER A 55 23.39 -5.69 -0.55
CA SER A 55 24.84 -5.48 -0.72
C SER A 55 25.36 -6.28 -1.91
N GLU A 56 26.61 -6.07 -2.32
CA GLU A 56 27.22 -6.84 -3.40
C GLU A 56 27.32 -8.34 -3.09
N THR A 57 27.55 -8.70 -1.82
CA THR A 57 27.69 -10.10 -1.37
C THR A 57 26.35 -10.77 -1.06
N ALA A 58 25.32 -10.00 -0.70
CA ALA A 58 23.98 -10.51 -0.38
C ALA A 58 22.91 -9.66 -1.10
N LYS A 59 22.73 -9.92 -2.40
CA LYS A 59 21.77 -9.18 -3.23
C LYS A 59 20.33 -9.52 -2.86
N ASN A 60 19.58 -8.49 -2.49
CA ASN A 60 18.14 -8.55 -2.23
C ASN A 60 17.47 -7.20 -2.55
N ASP A 61 16.16 -7.09 -2.37
CA ASP A 61 15.39 -5.89 -2.73
C ASP A 61 15.29 -4.81 -1.64
N ASN A 62 15.88 -5.03 -0.45
CA ASN A 62 15.84 -4.10 0.68
C ASN A 62 16.82 -2.94 0.45
N LYS A 63 16.43 -2.02 -0.43
CA LYS A 63 17.19 -0.81 -0.75
C LYS A 63 16.95 0.27 0.31
N PRO A 64 18.01 0.88 0.87
CA PRO A 64 17.86 1.92 1.87
C PRO A 64 17.31 3.21 1.25
N MET A 65 16.54 3.96 2.03
CA MET A 65 16.07 5.30 1.72
C MET A 65 16.27 6.19 2.95
N ASN A 66 16.58 7.47 2.76
CA ASN A 66 16.69 8.42 3.87
C ASN A 66 15.32 9.01 4.25
N GLN A 67 15.22 9.60 5.44
CA GLN A 67 13.98 10.18 5.96
C GLN A 67 13.45 11.34 5.10
N ALA A 68 14.31 12.13 4.45
CA ALA A 68 13.89 13.26 3.63
C ALA A 68 13.18 12.80 2.33
N THR A 69 13.73 11.78 1.66
CA THR A 69 13.08 11.15 0.51
C THR A 69 11.77 10.50 0.94
N TRP A 70 11.74 9.79 2.06
CA TRP A 70 10.50 9.23 2.60
C TRP A 70 9.42 10.29 2.82
N GLN A 71 9.76 11.41 3.46
CA GLN A 71 8.80 12.49 3.69
C GLN A 71 8.27 13.06 2.38
N SER A 72 9.14 13.27 1.39
CA SER A 72 8.72 13.71 0.06
C SER A 72 7.73 12.74 -0.61
N LEU A 73 7.96 11.41 -0.49
CA LEU A 73 7.05 10.40 -1.04
C LEU A 73 5.73 10.35 -0.27
N LYS A 74 5.80 10.42 1.07
CA LYS A 74 4.63 10.46 1.93
C LYS A 74 3.74 11.65 1.60
N ASP A 75 4.33 12.83 1.40
CA ASP A 75 3.61 14.05 1.03
C ASP A 75 2.87 13.90 -0.31
N LEU A 76 3.51 13.28 -1.32
CA LEU A 76 2.87 12.98 -2.61
C LEU A 76 1.61 12.12 -2.43
N VAL A 77 1.72 11.04 -1.64
CA VAL A 77 0.61 10.12 -1.39
C VAL A 77 -0.49 10.80 -0.58
N THR A 78 -0.16 11.54 0.49
CA THR A 78 -1.16 12.22 1.30
C THR A 78 -1.86 13.34 0.53
N ASN A 79 -1.15 14.07 -0.33
CA ASN A 79 -1.76 15.06 -1.21
C ASN A 79 -2.69 14.40 -2.23
N GLN A 80 -2.28 13.26 -2.80
CA GLN A 80 -3.11 12.49 -3.73
C GLN A 80 -4.40 12.00 -3.07
N LEU A 81 -4.35 11.56 -1.81
CA LEU A 81 -5.52 11.02 -1.10
C LEU A 81 -6.37 12.11 -0.41
N SER A 82 -5.86 13.33 -0.30
CA SER A 82 -6.57 14.44 0.35
C SER A 82 -7.78 14.93 -0.45
N ARG A 83 -8.83 15.35 0.27
CA ARG A 83 -10.06 15.95 -0.30
C ARG A 83 -10.80 15.06 -1.32
N LYS A 84 -10.65 13.74 -1.16
CA LYS A 84 -11.33 12.73 -1.97
C LYS A 84 -12.19 11.84 -1.08
N ARG A 85 -13.09 11.10 -1.73
CA ARG A 85 -13.71 9.96 -1.09
C ARG A 85 -12.68 8.84 -0.98
N LEU A 86 -12.51 8.32 0.23
CA LEU A 86 -11.56 7.24 0.53
C LEU A 86 -12.31 6.00 1.00
N PHE A 87 -11.70 4.85 0.76
CA PHE A 87 -12.05 3.59 1.36
C PHE A 87 -10.99 3.26 2.40
N VAL A 88 -11.45 3.04 3.63
CA VAL A 88 -10.61 2.64 4.76
C VAL A 88 -11.00 1.23 5.17
N VAL A 89 -10.04 0.32 5.17
CA VAL A 89 -10.26 -1.09 5.53
C VAL A 89 -9.32 -1.44 6.68
N ASP A 90 -9.91 -1.82 7.80
CA ASP A 90 -9.20 -2.36 8.95
C ASP A 90 -9.18 -3.89 8.87
N GLY A 91 -8.01 -4.48 9.07
CA GLY A 91 -7.77 -5.91 8.93
C GLY A 91 -6.65 -6.42 9.84
N PHE A 92 -6.59 -7.73 10.03
CA PHE A 92 -5.49 -8.39 10.76
C PHE A 92 -4.59 -9.18 9.81
N CYS A 93 -3.28 -9.08 10.03
CA CYS A 93 -2.28 -9.96 9.45
C CYS A 93 -1.78 -10.93 10.52
N GLY A 94 -2.04 -12.23 10.34
CA GLY A 94 -1.78 -13.28 11.35
C GLY A 94 -3.04 -13.71 12.08
N ALA A 95 -3.23 -15.03 12.22
CA ALA A 95 -4.44 -15.61 12.82
C ALA A 95 -4.38 -15.70 14.36
N SER A 96 -3.17 -15.75 14.94
CA SER A 96 -2.96 -15.72 16.39
C SER A 96 -3.25 -14.32 16.91
N GLU A 97 -4.13 -14.20 17.90
CA GLU A 97 -4.42 -12.90 18.52
C GLU A 97 -3.21 -12.30 19.26
N HIS A 98 -2.25 -13.14 19.67
CA HIS A 98 -1.06 -12.71 20.39
C HIS A 98 -0.02 -12.03 19.49
N ASP A 99 0.04 -12.41 18.21
CA ASP A 99 1.12 -12.01 17.29
C ASP A 99 0.62 -11.27 16.05
N ARG A 100 -0.70 -11.10 15.91
CA ARG A 100 -1.27 -10.43 14.75
C ARG A 100 -0.91 -8.95 14.72
N ILE A 101 -0.83 -8.42 13.51
CA ILE A 101 -0.65 -7.00 13.25
C ILE A 101 -2.02 -6.43 12.83
N ALA A 102 -2.49 -5.41 13.53
CA ALA A 102 -3.63 -4.61 13.11
C ALA A 102 -3.20 -3.65 11.99
N VAL A 103 -3.75 -3.83 10.79
CA VAL A 103 -3.40 -3.03 9.61
C VAL A 103 -4.59 -2.18 9.19
N ARG A 104 -4.37 -0.87 9.02
CA ARG A 104 -5.33 0.04 8.39
C ARG A 104 -4.89 0.36 6.98
N ILE A 105 -5.71 0.03 5.99
CA ILE A 105 -5.44 0.29 4.59
C ILE A 105 -6.31 1.45 4.10
N VAL A 106 -5.71 2.44 3.45
CA VAL A 106 -6.37 3.62 2.89
C VAL A 106 -6.15 3.66 1.38
N THR A 107 -7.23 3.76 0.61
CA THR A 107 -7.20 3.84 -0.87
C THR A 107 -8.31 4.73 -1.40
N GLU A 108 -8.12 5.34 -2.57
CA GLU A 108 -9.18 6.05 -3.31
C GLU A 108 -9.96 5.16 -4.30
N VAL A 109 -9.55 3.90 -4.50
CA VAL A 109 -10.13 2.99 -5.50
C VAL A 109 -10.83 1.79 -4.85
N ALA A 110 -12.09 1.55 -5.21
CA ALA A 110 -12.95 0.56 -4.55
C ALA A 110 -12.41 -0.87 -4.61
N TRP A 111 -11.95 -1.33 -5.79
CA TRP A 111 -11.46 -2.69 -5.94
C TRP A 111 -10.17 -2.93 -5.16
N GLN A 112 -9.37 -1.90 -4.89
CA GLN A 112 -8.17 -2.01 -4.04
C GLN A 112 -8.56 -2.29 -2.59
N ALA A 113 -9.62 -1.64 -2.10
CA ALA A 113 -10.20 -1.93 -0.78
C ALA A 113 -10.83 -3.34 -0.74
N HIS A 114 -11.48 -3.77 -1.82
CA HIS A 114 -12.01 -5.12 -1.94
C HIS A 114 -10.90 -6.18 -1.91
N PHE A 115 -9.79 -5.95 -2.61
CA PHE A 115 -8.63 -6.82 -2.59
C PHE A 115 -8.15 -7.06 -1.14
N VAL A 116 -7.89 -6.00 -0.37
CA VAL A 116 -7.41 -6.17 1.02
C VAL A 116 -8.46 -6.79 1.94
N LYS A 117 -9.76 -6.56 1.71
CA LYS A 117 -10.82 -7.24 2.46
C LYS A 117 -10.83 -8.77 2.24
N ASN A 118 -10.37 -9.23 1.08
CA ASN A 118 -10.23 -10.64 0.76
C ASN A 118 -8.94 -11.23 1.33
N MET A 119 -7.84 -10.48 1.29
CA MET A 119 -6.52 -10.98 1.65
C MET A 119 -6.20 -10.94 3.15
N PHE A 120 -6.75 -9.97 3.89
CA PHE A 120 -6.55 -9.84 5.33
C PHE A 120 -7.68 -10.51 6.12
N ILE A 121 -7.39 -10.88 7.37
CA ILE A 121 -8.41 -11.40 8.29
C ILE A 121 -9.33 -10.27 8.68
N ARG A 122 -10.64 -10.48 8.48
CA ARG A 122 -11.68 -9.49 8.76
C ARG A 122 -11.95 -9.44 10.26
N PRO A 123 -11.80 -8.28 10.92
CA PRO A 123 -12.18 -8.12 12.32
C PRO A 123 -13.69 -8.31 12.50
N THR A 124 -14.11 -8.74 13.68
CA THR A 124 -15.53 -8.70 14.07
C THR A 124 -15.98 -7.27 14.35
N GLU A 125 -17.29 -7.03 14.37
CA GLU A 125 -17.84 -5.70 14.71
C GLU A 125 -17.36 -5.21 16.08
N GLU A 126 -17.20 -6.11 17.04
CA GLU A 126 -16.70 -5.77 18.37
C GLU A 126 -15.21 -5.39 18.34
N GLN A 127 -14.40 -6.11 17.56
CA GLN A 127 -12.99 -5.78 17.37
C GLN A 127 -12.81 -4.43 16.67
N LEU A 128 -13.73 -4.05 15.77
CA LEU A 128 -13.69 -2.76 15.08
C LEU A 128 -13.94 -1.57 16.01
N LYS A 129 -14.75 -1.71 17.06
CA LYS A 129 -15.06 -0.60 17.99
C LYS A 129 -13.81 -0.04 18.68
N ASN A 130 -12.84 -0.90 18.95
CA ASN A 130 -11.59 -0.56 19.64
C ASN A 130 -10.35 -0.80 18.75
N PHE A 131 -10.52 -0.73 17.43
CA PHE A 131 -9.43 -1.03 16.49
C PHE A 131 -8.39 0.09 16.48
N GLU A 132 -7.17 -0.25 16.89
CA GLU A 132 -5.99 0.61 16.81
C GLU A 132 -4.98 -0.02 15.83
N PRO A 133 -4.60 0.68 14.73
CA PRO A 133 -3.69 0.11 13.76
C PRO A 133 -2.24 0.10 14.28
N ASP A 134 -1.61 -1.06 14.24
CA ASP A 134 -0.17 -1.22 14.39
C ASP A 134 0.60 -0.72 13.17
N PHE A 135 -0.01 -0.79 11.99
CA PHE A 135 0.59 -0.40 10.72
C PHE A 135 -0.45 0.22 9.78
N VAL A 136 -0.06 1.22 8.99
CA VAL A 136 -0.96 1.89 8.04
C VAL A 136 -0.44 1.74 6.63
N VAL A 137 -1.26 1.27 5.70
CA VAL A 137 -0.90 1.19 4.28
C VAL A 137 -1.67 2.27 3.52
N MET A 138 -0.95 3.22 2.92
CA MET A 138 -1.54 4.24 2.05
C MET A 138 -1.31 3.89 0.58
N ASN A 139 -2.38 3.58 -0.15
CA ASN A 139 -2.30 3.27 -1.57
C ASN A 139 -2.65 4.50 -2.42
N GLY A 140 -1.61 5.21 -2.85
CA GLY A 140 -1.70 6.31 -3.80
C GLY A 140 -1.33 5.90 -5.23
N SER A 141 -1.87 4.80 -5.76
CA SER A 141 -1.46 4.26 -7.08
C SER A 141 -1.62 5.20 -8.28
N LYS A 142 -2.31 6.34 -8.10
CA LYS A 142 -2.50 7.37 -9.13
C LYS A 142 -1.47 8.49 -9.11
N VAL A 143 -0.58 8.54 -8.11
CA VAL A 143 0.52 9.52 -8.05
C VAL A 143 1.84 8.85 -8.38
N THR A 144 2.69 9.57 -9.11
CA THR A 144 4.08 9.20 -9.36
C THR A 144 5.01 10.25 -8.77
N ASN A 145 6.26 9.89 -8.54
CA ASN A 145 7.29 10.78 -8.04
C ASN A 145 8.05 11.42 -9.21
N PRO A 146 7.88 12.72 -9.50
CA PRO A 146 8.58 13.37 -10.61
C PRO A 146 10.07 13.57 -10.34
N ASN A 147 10.50 13.59 -9.06
CA ASN A 147 11.86 13.90 -8.63
C ASN A 147 12.72 12.64 -8.41
N TRP A 148 12.31 11.50 -8.97
CA TRP A 148 12.90 10.20 -8.68
C TRP A 148 14.37 10.11 -9.09
N LYS A 149 14.77 10.81 -10.17
CA LYS A 149 16.15 10.83 -10.66
C LYS A 149 17.05 11.58 -9.70
N GLU A 150 16.62 12.76 -9.26
CA GLU A 150 17.35 13.61 -8.30
C GLU A 150 17.47 12.92 -6.94
N GLN A 151 16.48 12.11 -6.56
CA GLN A 151 16.46 11.34 -5.33
C GLN A 151 17.19 9.99 -5.42
N GLY A 152 17.71 9.61 -6.60
CA GLY A 152 18.44 8.36 -6.80
C GLY A 152 17.57 7.10 -6.74
N LEU A 153 16.27 7.21 -7.05
CA LEU A 153 15.36 6.07 -7.12
C LEU A 153 15.41 5.39 -8.49
N ASN A 154 14.79 4.23 -8.61
CA ASN A 154 14.81 3.41 -9.83
C ASN A 154 13.85 3.94 -10.89
N SER A 155 12.67 4.41 -10.48
CA SER A 155 11.66 4.98 -11.38
C SER A 155 10.78 5.97 -10.63
N GLU A 156 9.82 6.56 -11.34
CA GLU A 156 8.79 7.42 -10.75
C GLU A 156 7.83 6.67 -9.79
N ASN A 157 7.87 5.33 -9.79
CA ASN A 157 7.07 4.48 -8.92
C ASN A 157 7.82 4.15 -7.64
N PHE A 158 7.09 3.86 -6.57
CA PHE A 158 7.70 3.51 -5.29
C PHE A 158 6.80 2.59 -4.46
N VAL A 159 7.44 1.65 -3.76
CA VAL A 159 6.86 0.84 -2.68
C VAL A 159 7.78 1.04 -1.47
N ALA A 160 7.47 2.04 -0.65
CA ALA A 160 8.33 2.48 0.45
C ALA A 160 7.76 2.05 1.81
N PHE A 161 8.64 1.69 2.74
CA PHE A 161 8.30 1.29 4.11
C PHE A 161 9.08 2.12 5.13
N ASN A 162 8.40 2.61 6.17
CA ASN A 162 9.02 3.25 7.32
C ASN A 162 8.57 2.53 8.60
N LEU A 163 9.48 1.77 9.23
CA LEU A 163 9.18 0.99 10.43
C LEU A 163 9.06 1.85 11.69
N THR A 164 9.63 3.05 11.70
CA THR A 164 9.49 4.00 12.82
C THR A 164 8.10 4.63 12.82
N GLU A 165 7.64 5.08 11.65
CA GLU A 165 6.29 5.63 11.47
C GLU A 165 5.20 4.56 11.33
N ARG A 166 5.60 3.32 11.04
CA ARG A 166 4.73 2.15 10.80
C ARG A 166 3.78 2.34 9.61
N ILE A 167 4.36 2.74 8.48
CA ILE A 167 3.67 3.01 7.20
C ILE A 167 4.40 2.32 6.04
#